data_AF-M0DI99-F1
#
_entry.id   AF-M0DI99-F1
#
_cell.length_a   1.000
_cell.length_b   1.000
_cell.length_c   1.000
_cell.angle_alpha   90.00
_cell.angle_beta   90.00
_cell.angle_gamma   90.00
#
_symmetry.space_group_name_H-M   'P 1'
#
loop_
_entity.id
_entity.type
_entity.pdbx_description
1 polymer ?
#
loop_
_entity_poly.entity_id
_entity_poly.type
_entity_poly.pdbx_seq_one_letter_code
_entity_poly.pdbx_strand_id
1 'polypeptide(L)'
;MTRVCLLGDPDVELSYELLSRETARDALATYDIEEPFENSVAVDTVSLGAAVSLLNDLDWYLVRFVEEALVLEPSVATDEWLSRDLAREVRDGDVPPEETDQRLKVFGLVDGRPVEPLFVRRRQGETPEYDLRDVDETVVVRVSESEFSG
;
A
#
# COMPACT_ATOMS: atom_id res chain seq x y z
N MET A 1 -14.69 -3.77 3.60
CA MET A 1 -14.35 -2.80 2.56
C MET A 1 -12.87 -2.95 2.29
N THR A 2 -12.45 -2.65 1.07
CA THR A 2 -11.04 -2.76 0.66
C THR A 2 -10.44 -1.37 0.70
N ARG A 3 -9.40 -1.16 1.52
CA ARG A 3 -8.79 0.16 1.68
C ARG A 3 -7.62 0.31 0.71
N VAL A 4 -7.60 1.41 -0.01
CA VAL A 4 -6.41 1.87 -0.75
C VAL A 4 -5.72 2.90 0.12
N CYS A 5 -4.39 2.84 0.22
CA CYS A 5 -3.58 3.86 0.88
C CYS A 5 -2.40 4.21 -0.02
N LEU A 6 -2.26 5.49 -0.34
CA LEU A 6 -1.16 6.05 -1.12
C LEU A 6 -0.22 6.75 -0.15
N LEU A 7 1.04 6.32 -0.10
CA LEU A 7 2.11 6.99 0.64
C LEU A 7 2.81 7.97 -0.31
N GLY A 8 2.82 9.25 0.04
CA GLY A 8 3.42 10.30 -0.76
C GLY A 8 4.94 10.25 -0.75
N ASP A 9 5.54 10.64 -1.86
CA ASP A 9 6.97 10.97 -1.90
C ASP A 9 7.29 12.03 -0.83
N PRO A 10 8.37 11.88 -0.03
CA PRO A 10 8.67 12.76 1.09
C PRO A 10 8.97 14.21 0.66
N ASP A 11 9.28 14.46 -0.61
CA ASP A 11 9.57 15.79 -1.15
C ASP A 11 8.30 16.55 -1.58
N VAL A 12 7.11 15.96 -1.45
CA VAL A 12 5.83 16.57 -1.84
C VAL A 12 4.75 16.42 -0.77
N GLU A 13 3.74 17.29 -0.82
CA GLU A 13 2.52 17.17 -0.03
C GLU A 13 1.46 16.42 -0.88
N LEU A 14 1.30 15.11 -0.65
CA LEU A 14 0.54 14.24 -1.55
C LEU A 14 -0.92 14.67 -1.72
N SER A 15 -1.59 15.06 -0.62
CA SER A 15 -2.99 15.45 -0.65
C SER A 15 -3.21 16.69 -1.53
N TYR A 16 -2.35 17.70 -1.40
CA TYR A 16 -2.33 18.85 -2.30
C TYR A 16 -2.03 18.41 -3.74
N GLU A 17 -1.02 17.53 -3.92
CA GLU A 17 -0.64 17.07 -5.23
C GLU A 17 -1.78 16.36 -5.95
N LEU A 18 -2.56 15.50 -5.30
CA LEU A 18 -3.70 14.82 -5.94
C LEU A 18 -4.91 15.76 -6.13
N LEU A 19 -5.31 16.50 -5.10
CA LEU A 19 -6.57 17.26 -5.11
C LEU A 19 -6.54 18.52 -5.98
N SER A 20 -5.35 19.00 -6.34
CA SER A 20 -5.18 20.14 -7.24
C SER A 20 -5.27 19.77 -8.73
N ARG A 21 -5.27 18.48 -9.10
CA ARG A 21 -5.45 18.03 -10.49
C ARG A 21 -6.84 17.47 -10.70
N GLU A 22 -7.52 17.97 -11.74
CA GLU A 22 -8.90 17.63 -12.05
C GLU A 22 -9.14 16.12 -12.10
N THR A 23 -8.36 15.37 -12.87
CA THR A 23 -8.55 13.92 -13.02
C THR A 23 -8.37 13.15 -11.72
N ALA A 24 -7.32 13.44 -10.94
CA ALA A 24 -7.09 12.78 -9.65
C ALA A 24 -8.17 13.14 -8.63
N ARG A 25 -8.53 14.42 -8.55
CA ARG A 25 -9.61 14.91 -7.69
C ARG A 25 -10.94 14.26 -8.06
N ASP A 26 -11.28 14.17 -9.34
CA ASP A 26 -12.54 13.58 -9.79
C ASP A 26 -12.60 12.08 -9.48
N ALA A 27 -11.48 11.37 -9.61
CA ALA A 27 -11.38 9.96 -9.22
C ALA A 27 -11.56 9.75 -7.71
N LEU A 28 -11.13 10.71 -6.88
CA LEU A 28 -11.23 10.65 -5.42
C LEU A 28 -12.53 11.24 -4.86
N ALA A 29 -13.25 12.05 -5.64
CA ALA A 29 -14.36 12.90 -5.17
C ALA A 29 -15.52 12.12 -4.53
N THR A 30 -15.68 10.84 -4.84
CA THR A 30 -16.76 10.00 -4.30
C THR A 30 -16.40 9.29 -3.00
N TYR A 31 -15.17 9.45 -2.53
CA TYR A 31 -14.65 8.75 -1.36
C TYR A 31 -14.40 9.73 -0.21
N ASP A 32 -14.56 9.23 1.01
CA ASP A 32 -14.05 9.91 2.20
C ASP A 32 -12.54 9.65 2.31
N ILE A 33 -11.76 10.74 2.40
CA ILE A 33 -10.31 10.68 2.49
C ILE A 33 -9.89 10.58 3.96
N GLU A 34 -9.03 9.62 4.24
CA GLU A 34 -8.34 9.43 5.52
C GLU A 34 -6.82 9.53 5.32
N GLU A 35 -6.08 9.81 6.39
CA GLU A 35 -4.62 9.94 6.37
C GLU A 35 -4.04 9.03 7.47
N PRO A 36 -4.01 7.70 7.28
CA PRO A 36 -3.59 6.74 8.32
C PRO A 36 -2.09 6.84 8.66
N PHE A 37 -1.29 7.36 7.73
CA PHE A 37 0.14 7.61 7.89
C PHE A 37 0.46 9.06 7.54
N GLU A 38 1.60 9.56 8.00
CA GLU A 38 2.07 10.89 7.58
C GLU A 38 2.25 10.93 6.05
N ASN A 39 1.81 12.03 5.42
CA ASN A 39 1.83 12.23 3.97
C ASN A 39 1.12 11.11 3.18
N SER A 40 -0.01 10.61 3.69
CA SER A 40 -0.78 9.56 3.01
C SER A 40 -2.19 10.01 2.63
N VAL A 41 -2.74 9.39 1.58
CA VAL A 41 -4.15 9.52 1.19
C VAL A 41 -4.75 8.13 1.12
N ALA A 42 -5.73 7.84 1.96
CA ALA A 42 -6.43 6.57 2.00
C ALA A 42 -7.92 6.72 1.74
N VAL A 43 -8.50 5.73 1.05
CA VAL A 43 -9.93 5.67 0.75
C VAL A 43 -10.43 4.23 0.83
N ASP A 44 -11.68 4.06 1.24
CA ASP A 44 -12.34 2.77 1.27
C ASP A 44 -13.14 2.53 -0.02
N THR A 45 -12.83 1.41 -0.68
CA THR A 45 -13.52 0.94 -1.86
C THR A 45 -14.37 -0.30 -1.53
N VAL A 46 -15.33 -0.60 -2.40
CA VAL A 46 -16.27 -1.70 -2.19
C VAL A 46 -15.67 -3.09 -2.37
N SER A 47 -14.54 -3.20 -3.08
CA SER A 47 -13.87 -4.47 -3.39
C SER A 47 -12.44 -4.27 -3.88
N LEU A 48 -11.65 -5.34 -3.84
CA LEU A 48 -10.31 -5.39 -4.46
C LEU A 48 -10.31 -4.95 -5.93
N GLY A 49 -11.35 -5.34 -6.69
CA GLY A 49 -11.50 -4.89 -8.08
C GLY A 49 -11.64 -3.38 -8.21
N ALA A 50 -12.42 -2.74 -7.32
CA ALA A 50 -12.58 -1.29 -7.31
C ALA A 50 -11.30 -0.57 -6.86
N ALA A 51 -10.60 -1.12 -5.87
CA ALA A 51 -9.28 -0.63 -5.45
C ALA A 51 -8.27 -0.63 -6.60
N VAL A 52 -8.11 -1.75 -7.31
CA VAL A 52 -7.20 -1.86 -8.46
C VAL A 52 -7.61 -0.93 -9.60
N SER A 53 -8.91 -0.79 -9.87
CA SER A 53 -9.42 0.17 -10.86
C SER A 53 -9.05 1.61 -10.51
N LEU A 54 -9.28 2.03 -9.26
CA LEU A 54 -8.90 3.38 -8.79
C LEU A 54 -7.39 3.63 -8.95
N LEU A 55 -6.55 2.65 -8.57
CA LEU A 55 -5.11 2.75 -8.73
C LEU A 55 -4.68 2.89 -10.20
N ASN A 56 -5.41 2.26 -11.13
CA ASN A 56 -5.15 2.42 -12.56
C ASN A 56 -5.59 3.79 -13.08
N ASP A 57 -6.70 4.33 -12.59
CA ASP A 57 -7.15 5.68 -12.94
C ASP A 57 -6.16 6.75 -12.44
N LEU A 58 -5.45 6.46 -11.34
CA LEU A 58 -4.43 7.34 -10.74
C LEU A 58 -3.00 7.07 -11.24
N ASP A 59 -2.76 6.10 -12.12
CA ASP A 59 -1.42 5.57 -12.45
C ASP A 59 -0.37 6.64 -12.77
N TRP A 60 -0.74 7.63 -13.58
CA TRP A 60 0.16 8.73 -13.95
C TRP A 60 0.62 9.57 -12.75
N TYR A 61 -0.25 9.71 -11.74
CA TYR A 61 0.05 10.43 -10.50
C TYR A 61 0.85 9.56 -9.54
N LEU A 62 0.56 8.27 -9.49
CA LEU A 62 1.30 7.33 -8.64
C LEU A 62 2.79 7.37 -8.98
N VAL A 63 3.12 7.26 -10.27
CA VAL A 63 4.52 7.30 -10.75
C VAL A 63 5.23 8.62 -10.43
N ARG A 64 4.52 9.72 -10.18
CA ARG A 64 5.12 11.05 -9.95
C ARG A 64 5.20 11.48 -8.50
N PHE A 65 4.26 11.04 -7.67
CA PHE A 65 4.03 11.65 -6.36
C PHE A 65 3.88 10.63 -5.24
N VAL A 66 3.80 9.33 -5.56
CA VAL A 66 3.54 8.27 -4.59
C VAL A 66 4.77 7.38 -4.51
N GLU A 67 5.27 7.20 -3.28
CA GLU A 67 6.33 6.26 -2.98
C GLU A 67 5.77 4.83 -2.96
N GLU A 68 4.64 4.61 -2.29
CA GLU A 68 3.99 3.30 -2.20
C GLU A 68 2.47 3.38 -2.40
N ALA A 69 1.92 2.45 -3.16
CA ALA A 69 0.49 2.24 -3.26
C ALA A 69 0.14 0.89 -2.59
N LEU A 70 -0.61 0.97 -1.50
CA LEU A 70 -0.95 -0.15 -0.63
C LEU A 70 -2.44 -0.46 -0.69
N VAL A 71 -2.79 -1.74 -0.56
CA VAL A 71 -4.17 -2.22 -0.55
C VAL A 71 -4.41 -3.15 0.64
N LEU A 72 -5.31 -2.80 1.54
CA LEU A 72 -5.76 -3.69 2.62
C LEU A 72 -7.06 -4.39 2.19
N GLU A 73 -6.97 -5.69 1.94
CA GLU A 73 -8.09 -6.53 1.53
C GLU A 73 -8.39 -7.58 2.61
N PRO A 74 -9.45 -7.40 3.42
CA PRO A 74 -9.77 -8.29 4.54
C PRO A 74 -9.99 -9.76 4.19
N SER A 75 -10.32 -10.09 2.93
CA SER A 75 -10.40 -11.48 2.48
C SER A 75 -9.03 -12.14 2.23
N VAL A 76 -7.96 -11.37 2.16
CA VAL A 76 -6.56 -11.86 2.02
C VAL A 76 -5.81 -11.75 3.35
N ALA A 77 -5.88 -10.59 4.00
CA ALA A 77 -5.30 -10.32 5.31
C ALA A 77 -6.02 -9.17 6.01
N THR A 78 -6.18 -9.28 7.33
CA THR A 78 -6.92 -8.29 8.14
C THR A 78 -6.09 -7.08 8.56
N ASP A 79 -4.78 -7.27 8.63
CA ASP A 79 -3.80 -6.40 9.31
C ASP A 79 -2.51 -6.23 8.49
N GLU A 80 -2.43 -6.87 7.32
CA GLU A 80 -1.29 -6.79 6.41
C GLU A 80 -1.74 -6.19 5.08
N TRP A 81 -0.98 -5.21 4.61
CA TRP A 81 -1.25 -4.58 3.33
C TRP A 81 -0.71 -5.46 2.20
N LEU A 82 -1.27 -5.30 1.01
CA LEU A 82 -0.71 -5.80 -0.24
C LEU A 82 -0.07 -4.62 -0.98
N SER A 83 1.05 -4.85 -1.65
CA SER A 83 1.52 -3.91 -2.67
C SER A 83 0.51 -3.84 -3.82
N ARG A 84 0.54 -2.76 -4.59
CA ARG A 84 -0.27 -2.61 -5.81
C ARG A 84 -0.11 -3.79 -6.77
N ASP A 85 1.12 -4.25 -6.99
CA ASP A 85 1.39 -5.32 -7.95
C ASP A 85 0.82 -6.65 -7.46
N LEU A 86 1.02 -6.99 -6.19
CA LEU A 86 0.43 -8.21 -5.61
C LEU A 86 -1.10 -8.13 -5.56
N ALA A 87 -1.67 -6.97 -5.21
CA ALA A 87 -3.12 -6.78 -5.21
C ALA A 87 -3.72 -7.01 -6.60
N ARG A 88 -3.00 -6.62 -7.66
CA ARG A 88 -3.38 -6.89 -9.04
C ARG A 88 -3.28 -8.38 -9.39
N GLU A 89 -2.20 -9.05 -9.03
CA GLU A 89 -2.03 -10.50 -9.25
C GLU A 89 -3.16 -11.30 -8.59
N VAL A 90 -3.51 -10.97 -7.34
CA VAL A 90 -4.63 -11.61 -6.62
C VAL A 90 -5.96 -11.33 -7.31
N ARG A 91 -6.20 -10.08 -7.73
CA ARG A 91 -7.42 -9.66 -8.44
C ARG A 91 -7.59 -10.36 -9.78
N ASP A 92 -6.50 -10.55 -10.51
CA ASP A 92 -6.48 -11.21 -11.82
C ASP A 92 -6.54 -12.75 -11.69
N GLY A 93 -6.34 -13.27 -10.47
CA GLY A 93 -6.38 -14.70 -10.16
C GLY A 93 -5.07 -15.43 -10.45
N ASP A 94 -3.99 -14.68 -10.65
CA ASP A 94 -2.65 -15.20 -10.92
C ASP A 94 -1.99 -15.78 -9.66
N VAL A 95 -2.30 -15.21 -8.48
CA VAL A 95 -1.84 -15.68 -7.17
C VAL A 95 -3.04 -15.86 -6.24
N PRO A 96 -3.23 -17.02 -5.60
CA PRO A 96 -4.31 -17.21 -4.64
C PRO A 96 -4.01 -16.49 -3.31
N PRO A 97 -5.03 -15.98 -2.60
CA PRO A 97 -4.86 -15.25 -1.33
C PRO A 97 -3.95 -15.94 -0.31
N GLU A 98 -4.07 -17.25 -0.18
CA GLU A 98 -3.31 -18.09 0.75
C GLU A 98 -1.81 -18.20 0.44
N GLU A 99 -1.36 -17.84 -0.77
CA GLU A 99 0.05 -17.91 -1.18
C GLU A 99 0.79 -16.57 -1.07
N THR A 100 0.08 -15.51 -0.63
CA THR A 100 0.61 -14.14 -0.57
C THR A 100 1.53 -13.88 0.64
N ASP A 101 1.51 -14.73 1.66
CA ASP A 101 2.05 -14.43 3.01
C ASP A 101 3.57 -14.58 3.15
N GLN A 102 4.28 -15.03 2.12
CA GLN A 102 5.69 -15.42 2.22
C GLN A 102 6.67 -14.26 2.06
N ARG A 103 6.35 -13.29 1.20
CA ARG A 103 7.27 -12.23 0.75
C ARG A 103 6.78 -10.91 1.31
N LEU A 104 7.56 -10.35 2.22
CA LEU A 104 7.16 -9.18 2.98
C LEU A 104 8.15 -8.04 2.78
N LYS A 105 7.61 -6.83 2.79
CA LYS A 105 8.29 -5.56 2.91
C LYS A 105 7.77 -4.92 4.19
N VAL A 106 8.63 -4.79 5.19
CA VAL A 106 8.27 -4.31 6.53
C VAL A 106 8.81 -2.91 6.70
N PHE A 107 7.92 -1.94 6.86
CA PHE A 107 8.26 -0.56 7.18
C PHE A 107 8.26 -0.39 8.69
N GLY A 108 9.21 0.39 9.21
CA GLY A 108 9.09 0.96 10.54
C GLY A 108 8.29 2.27 10.50
N LEU A 109 7.67 2.65 11.60
CA LEU A 109 7.01 3.95 11.76
C LEU A 109 7.78 4.84 12.74
N VAL A 110 8.12 6.05 12.31
CA VAL A 110 8.66 7.12 13.16
C VAL A 110 7.73 8.31 13.06
N ASP A 111 7.12 8.71 14.19
CA ASP A 111 6.13 9.80 14.23
C ASP A 111 4.97 9.61 13.22
N GLY A 112 4.57 8.36 12.96
CA GLY A 112 3.52 8.01 12.00
C GLY A 112 3.96 7.97 10.53
N ARG A 113 5.24 8.22 10.24
CA ARG A 113 5.83 8.14 8.90
C ARG A 113 6.50 6.79 8.66
N PRO A 114 6.13 6.07 7.59
CA PRO A 114 6.88 4.92 7.10
C PRO A 114 8.32 5.31 6.75
N VAL A 115 9.28 4.59 7.32
CA VAL A 115 10.72 4.75 7.05
C VAL A 115 11.27 3.55 6.27
N GLU A 116 12.57 3.58 5.95
CA GLU A 116 13.23 2.61 5.07
C GLU A 116 12.81 1.16 5.37
N PRO A 117 12.28 0.43 4.38
CA PRO A 117 11.73 -0.89 4.61
C PRO A 117 12.80 -1.98 4.62
N LEU A 118 12.47 -3.09 5.28
CA LEU A 118 13.21 -4.34 5.22
C LEU A 118 12.44 -5.38 4.41
N PHE A 119 13.09 -5.98 3.40
CA PHE A 119 12.52 -7.12 2.68
C PHE A 119 12.86 -8.42 3.40
N VAL A 120 11.82 -9.15 3.81
CA VAL A 120 11.96 -10.39 4.58
C VAL A 120 11.10 -11.51 4.03
N ARG A 121 11.57 -12.74 4.18
CA ARG A 121 10.80 -13.93 3.87
C ARG A 121 10.24 -14.52 5.15
N ARG A 122 8.90 -14.54 5.29
CA ARG A 122 8.21 -15.22 6.39
C ARG A 122 8.53 -16.71 6.36
N ARG A 123 8.83 -17.27 7.53
CA ARG A 123 9.06 -18.71 7.69
C ARG A 123 8.24 -19.21 8.87
N GLN A 124 7.54 -20.33 8.69
CA GLN A 124 6.73 -20.96 9.75
C GLN A 124 5.71 -20.01 10.40
N GLY A 125 5.20 -19.03 9.65
CA GLY A 125 4.23 -18.04 10.14
C GLY A 125 4.85 -16.87 10.92
N GLU A 126 6.17 -16.85 11.12
CA GLU A 126 6.84 -15.79 11.87
C GLU A 126 7.38 -14.70 10.94
N THR A 127 7.01 -13.46 11.22
CA THR A 127 7.57 -12.25 10.59
C THR A 127 8.84 -11.86 11.33
N PRO A 128 10.00 -11.79 10.64
CA PRO A 128 11.21 -11.25 11.25
C PRO A 128 11.00 -9.81 11.74
N GLU A 129 11.59 -9.47 12.88
CA GLU A 129 11.52 -8.13 13.46
C GLU A 129 12.24 -7.11 12.56
N TYR A 130 11.72 -5.89 12.55
CA TYR A 130 12.37 -4.75 11.92
C TYR A 130 13.53 -4.27 12.81
N ASP A 131 14.76 -4.31 12.29
CA ASP A 131 15.99 -4.08 13.07
C ASP A 131 16.88 -2.94 12.52
N LEU A 132 16.37 -2.16 11.57
CA LEU A 132 17.14 -1.06 10.96
C LEU A 132 17.27 0.17 11.87
N ARG A 133 16.33 0.39 12.79
CA ARG A 133 16.33 1.44 13.81
C ARG A 133 15.21 1.21 14.84
N ASP A 134 15.25 1.99 15.92
CA ASP A 134 14.15 2.07 16.88
C ASP A 134 12.94 2.76 16.25
N VAL A 135 11.78 2.11 16.33
CA VAL A 135 10.51 2.59 15.76
C VAL A 135 9.38 2.31 16.74
N ASP A 136 8.30 3.10 16.65
CA ASP A 136 7.15 2.95 17.53
C ASP A 136 6.33 1.71 17.16
N GLU A 137 6.14 1.50 15.87
CA GLU A 137 5.31 0.45 15.28
C GLU A 137 5.89 -0.01 13.92
N THR A 138 5.34 -1.09 13.37
CA THR A 138 5.71 -1.56 12.02
C THR A 138 4.48 -1.74 11.14
N VAL A 139 4.66 -1.54 9.84
CA VAL A 139 3.66 -1.80 8.81
C VAL A 139 4.17 -2.93 7.92
N VAL A 140 3.39 -4.00 7.85
CA VAL A 140 3.72 -5.17 7.03
C VAL A 140 3.00 -5.08 5.69
N VAL A 141 3.77 -5.17 4.60
CA VAL A 141 3.28 -5.21 3.23
C VAL A 141 3.69 -6.53 2.59
N ARG A 142 2.72 -7.32 2.14
CA ARG A 142 2.96 -8.48 1.27
C ARG A 142 3.25 -7.97 -0.15
N VAL A 143 4.30 -8.52 -0.77
CA VAL A 143 4.78 -8.05 -2.08
C VAL A 143 4.83 -9.18 -3.10
N SER A 144 4.76 -8.83 -4.38
CA SER A 144 4.92 -9.77 -5.50
C SER A 144 6.31 -10.40 -5.52
N GLU A 145 6.46 -11.48 -6.30
CA GLU A 145 7.79 -12.08 -6.52
C GLU A 145 8.76 -11.12 -7.21
N SER A 146 8.26 -10.33 -8.18
CA SER A 146 9.03 -9.31 -8.89
C SER A 146 9.56 -8.25 -7.95
N GLU A 147 8.70 -7.67 -7.11
CA GLU A 147 9.11 -6.64 -6.15
C GLU A 147 10.11 -7.18 -5.13
N PHE A 148 9.92 -8.43 -4.66
CA PHE A 148 10.82 -9.03 -3.68
C PHE A 148 12.23 -9.32 -4.23
N SER A 149 12.32 -9.60 -5.53
CA SER A 149 13.56 -10.07 -6.17
C SER A 149 14.42 -8.95 -6.75
N GLY A 150 13.84 -7.78 -7.01
CA GLY A 150 14.50 -6.60 -7.57
C GLY A 150 14.66 -6.62 -9.09
#